data_AF-A0AB35UCB0-F1
#
_entry.id   AF-A0AB35UCB0-F1
#
_cell.length_a   1.000
_cell.length_b   1.000
_cell.length_c   1.000
_cell.angle_alpha   90.00
_cell.angle_beta   90.00
_cell.angle_gamma   90.00
#
_symmetry.space_group_name_H-M   'P 1'
#
loop_
_entity.id
_entity.type
_entity.pdbx_description
1 polymer ?
#
loop_
_entity_poly.entity_id
_entity_poly.type
_entity_poly.pdbx_seq_one_letter_code
_entity_poly.pdbx_strand_id
1 'polypeptide(L)'
;MRHHTLLAAIAVAMLSSTSGSASPAQAVVSGIYELDTAQSDNAFKVIDSATATISDDKRPRVRMRLRKSIAVNRIRISTGGGRVGLAYDAKTPIVVWIGGDPITWKLIPELVFDVSVKADGGTVALTFRGDDSERTSKYHTVGQDLVENTTIISPLLSTPIVYKQVFKKTS
;
A
#
# COMPACT_ATOMS: atom_id res chain seq x y z
N MET A 1 37.41 39.88 -61.50
CA MET A 1 36.08 39.25 -61.76
C MET A 1 36.01 38.03 -60.84
N ARG A 2 35.04 37.92 -59.89
CA ARG A 2 33.72 37.26 -60.10
C ARG A 2 33.95 35.83 -60.66
N HIS A 3 33.64 34.67 -60.07
CA HIS A 3 32.70 34.21 -59.02
C HIS A 3 33.33 32.99 -58.28
N HIS A 4 32.79 32.29 -57.27
CA HIS A 4 31.55 32.38 -56.46
C HIS A 4 31.80 31.81 -55.03
N THR A 5 30.90 32.08 -54.08
CA THR A 5 30.82 31.47 -52.73
C THR A 5 29.99 30.19 -52.72
N LEU A 6 30.30 29.22 -51.84
CA LEU A 6 29.34 28.20 -51.39
C LEU A 6 29.54 27.89 -49.89
N LEU A 7 28.56 28.28 -49.07
CA LEU A 7 28.47 28.01 -47.64
C LEU A 7 27.77 26.66 -47.41
N ALA A 8 28.40 25.77 -46.65
CA ALA A 8 27.72 24.59 -46.09
C ALA A 8 27.29 24.91 -44.65
N ALA A 9 26.00 25.21 -44.46
CA ALA A 9 25.42 25.44 -43.14
C ALA A 9 25.09 24.10 -42.46
N ILE A 10 25.84 23.73 -41.42
CA ILE A 10 25.51 22.58 -40.57
C ILE A 10 24.55 23.05 -39.48
N ALA A 11 23.26 22.69 -39.62
CA ALA A 11 22.25 22.95 -38.60
C ALA A 11 22.38 21.92 -37.46
N VAL A 12 22.92 22.33 -36.31
CA VAL A 12 22.93 21.52 -35.09
C VAL A 12 21.57 21.65 -34.40
N ALA A 13 20.72 20.63 -34.53
CA ALA A 13 19.48 20.54 -33.79
C ALA A 13 19.77 20.24 -32.31
N MET A 14 19.75 21.27 -31.46
CA MET A 14 19.83 21.09 -30.01
C MET A 14 18.52 20.47 -29.49
N LEU A 15 18.54 19.16 -29.29
CA LEU A 15 17.49 18.44 -28.59
C LEU A 15 17.55 18.79 -27.09
N SER A 16 16.80 19.84 -26.73
CA SER A 16 16.52 20.21 -25.34
C SER A 16 15.88 19.02 -24.62
N SER A 17 16.71 18.26 -23.92
CA SER A 17 16.28 17.15 -23.10
C SER A 17 15.58 17.72 -21.87
N THR A 18 14.27 17.96 -21.98
CA THR A 18 13.41 18.23 -20.83
C THR A 18 13.52 17.04 -19.90
N SER A 19 14.44 17.15 -18.94
CA SER A 19 14.50 16.31 -17.76
C SER A 19 13.23 16.65 -16.99
N GLY A 20 12.19 15.87 -17.22
CA GLY A 20 10.95 15.97 -16.48
C GLY A 20 11.27 15.73 -15.02
N SER A 21 11.41 16.82 -14.26
CA SER A 21 11.51 16.76 -12.81
C SER A 21 10.21 16.17 -12.31
N ALA A 22 10.20 14.85 -12.15
CA ALA A 22 9.19 14.18 -11.36
C ALA A 22 9.29 14.80 -9.97
N SER A 23 8.33 15.68 -9.64
CA SER A 23 8.21 16.23 -8.29
C SER A 23 8.29 15.05 -7.33
N PRO A 24 9.15 15.10 -6.29
CA PRO A 24 9.30 13.99 -5.36
C PRO A 24 7.93 13.72 -4.76
N ALA A 25 7.31 12.64 -5.23
CA ALA A 25 5.90 12.41 -4.99
C ALA A 25 5.72 12.25 -3.48
N GLN A 26 4.85 13.09 -2.91
CA GLN A 26 4.89 13.43 -1.51
C GLN A 26 4.75 12.16 -0.68
N ALA A 27 5.85 11.77 -0.01
CA ALA A 27 5.92 10.52 0.71
C ALA A 27 4.80 10.48 1.77
N VAL A 28 4.21 9.29 1.98
CA VAL A 28 3.12 9.10 2.93
C VAL A 28 3.45 9.78 4.24
N VAL A 29 2.61 10.73 4.63
CA VAL A 29 2.86 11.62 5.76
C VAL A 29 2.91 10.77 7.03
N SER A 30 3.97 10.96 7.82
CA SER A 30 4.09 10.32 9.13
C SER A 30 3.08 10.91 10.12
N GLY A 31 2.46 10.06 10.93
CA GLY A 31 1.45 10.48 11.89
C GLY A 31 0.67 9.34 12.54
N ILE A 32 -0.29 9.73 13.37
CA ILE A 32 -1.34 8.90 13.93
C ILE A 32 -2.66 9.25 13.24
N TYR A 33 -3.41 8.23 12.88
CA TYR A 33 -4.57 8.32 12.02
C TYR A 33 -5.73 7.47 12.56
N GLU A 34 -6.95 8.00 12.56
CA GLU A 34 -8.16 7.32 13.05
C GLU A 34 -9.22 7.18 11.95
N LEU A 35 -9.90 6.02 11.92
CA LEU A 35 -10.78 5.62 10.82
C LEU A 35 -11.99 6.57 10.68
N ASP A 36 -12.11 7.19 9.51
CA ASP A 36 -13.33 7.86 9.09
C ASP A 36 -14.33 6.81 8.58
N THR A 37 -15.24 6.37 9.45
CA THR A 37 -16.26 5.38 9.10
C THR A 37 -17.29 5.88 8.08
N ALA A 38 -17.39 7.21 7.85
CA ALA A 38 -18.31 7.77 6.87
C ALA A 38 -17.70 7.79 5.46
N GLN A 39 -16.37 7.86 5.34
CA GLN A 39 -15.65 7.84 4.05
C GLN A 39 -15.03 6.47 3.69
N SER A 40 -15.11 5.49 4.60
CA SER A 40 -14.55 4.15 4.47
C SER A 40 -15.60 3.08 4.11
N ASP A 41 -15.16 2.05 3.40
CA ASP A 41 -15.91 0.80 3.29
C ASP A 41 -15.93 0.06 4.62
N ASN A 42 -17.02 -0.64 4.91
CA ASN A 42 -17.09 -1.55 6.05
C ASN A 42 -16.34 -2.86 5.72
N ALA A 43 -15.03 -2.86 5.94
CA ALA A 43 -14.14 -3.98 5.64
C ALA A 43 -14.61 -5.32 6.25
N PHE A 44 -15.22 -5.30 7.45
CA PHE A 44 -15.82 -6.50 8.05
C PHE A 44 -17.03 -7.02 7.26
N LYS A 45 -17.90 -6.14 6.76
CA LYS A 45 -19.02 -6.53 5.89
C LYS A 45 -18.51 -7.08 4.55
N VAL A 46 -17.46 -6.50 3.98
CA VAL A 46 -16.84 -6.99 2.74
C VAL A 46 -16.24 -8.40 2.94
N ILE A 47 -15.49 -8.63 4.03
CA ILE A 47 -14.96 -9.96 4.38
C ILE A 47 -16.11 -10.96 4.63
N ASP A 48 -17.13 -10.57 5.38
CA ASP A 48 -18.27 -11.44 5.69
C ASP A 48 -18.98 -11.90 4.40
N SER A 49 -19.27 -10.97 3.47
CA SER A 49 -19.83 -11.28 2.15
C SER A 49 -18.93 -12.19 1.31
N ALA A 50 -17.62 -11.90 1.23
CA ALA A 50 -16.68 -12.68 0.42
C ALA A 50 -16.47 -14.10 0.97
N THR A 51 -16.60 -14.30 2.29
CA THR A 51 -16.55 -15.64 2.89
C THR A 51 -17.86 -16.41 2.82
N ALA A 52 -18.97 -15.81 2.37
CA ALA A 52 -20.27 -16.47 2.33
C ALA A 52 -20.33 -17.66 1.35
N THR A 53 -19.48 -17.67 0.31
CA THR A 53 -19.36 -18.78 -0.65
C THR A 53 -18.54 -19.96 -0.12
N ILE A 54 -17.90 -19.83 1.04
CA ILE A 54 -17.15 -20.90 1.70
C ILE A 54 -18.11 -21.82 2.46
N SER A 55 -17.85 -23.13 2.40
CA SER A 55 -18.58 -24.15 3.14
C SER A 55 -18.64 -23.87 4.65
N ASP A 56 -19.77 -24.20 5.28
CA ASP A 56 -20.09 -23.83 6.66
C ASP A 56 -19.08 -24.33 7.71
N ASP A 57 -18.39 -25.46 7.43
CA ASP A 57 -17.34 -26.04 8.27
C ASP A 57 -16.05 -25.19 8.30
N LYS A 58 -15.67 -24.61 7.15
CA LYS A 58 -14.43 -23.83 6.98
C LYS A 58 -14.64 -22.34 7.20
N ARG A 59 -15.82 -21.81 6.83
CA ARG A 59 -16.14 -20.37 6.85
C ARG A 59 -15.81 -19.69 8.19
N PRO A 60 -16.12 -20.24 9.39
CA PRO A 60 -15.83 -19.57 10.65
C PRO A 60 -14.33 -19.31 10.87
N ARG A 61 -13.47 -20.29 10.55
CA ARG A 61 -12.01 -20.17 10.70
C ARG A 61 -11.44 -19.16 9.71
N VAL A 62 -11.84 -19.22 8.44
CA VAL A 62 -11.37 -18.28 7.39
C VAL A 62 -11.79 -16.84 7.73
N ARG A 63 -13.08 -16.63 8.02
CA ARG A 63 -13.63 -15.33 8.42
C ARG A 63 -12.91 -14.74 9.64
N MET A 64 -12.64 -15.55 10.66
CA MET A 64 -11.87 -15.12 11.84
C MET A 64 -10.44 -14.67 11.46
N ARG A 65 -9.71 -15.48 10.67
CA ARG A 65 -8.33 -15.18 10.24
C ARG A 65 -8.26 -13.85 9.49
N LEU A 66 -9.11 -13.69 8.47
CA LEU A 66 -9.21 -12.47 7.67
C LEU A 66 -9.53 -11.24 8.54
N ARG A 67 -10.57 -11.31 9.38
CA ARG A 67 -10.97 -10.18 10.25
C ARG A 67 -9.91 -9.80 11.30
N LYS A 68 -9.13 -10.76 11.81
CA LYS A 68 -8.03 -10.47 12.74
C LYS A 68 -6.86 -9.75 12.05
N SER A 69 -6.60 -10.05 10.78
CA SER A 69 -5.45 -9.51 10.03
C SER A 69 -5.52 -8.00 9.78
N ILE A 70 -6.72 -7.43 9.61
CA ILE A 70 -6.92 -6.06 9.11
C ILE A 70 -6.80 -4.95 10.18
N ALA A 71 -6.58 -3.72 9.70
CA ALA A 71 -6.77 -2.50 10.48
C ALA A 71 -8.25 -2.25 10.75
N VAL A 72 -8.59 -1.66 11.90
CA VAL A 72 -9.99 -1.46 12.30
C VAL A 72 -10.32 -0.06 12.81
N ASN A 73 -9.41 0.59 13.55
CA ASN A 73 -9.68 1.86 14.22
C ASN A 73 -8.54 2.86 13.97
N ARG A 74 -7.35 2.63 14.55
CA ARG A 74 -6.19 3.53 14.42
C ARG A 74 -5.04 2.89 13.65
N ILE A 75 -4.32 3.73 12.90
CA ILE A 75 -3.05 3.44 12.26
C ILE A 75 -2.02 4.50 12.71
N ARG A 76 -0.84 4.06 13.15
CA ARG A 76 0.35 4.91 13.19
C ARG A 76 1.26 4.50 12.04
N ILE A 77 1.53 5.44 11.14
CA ILE A 77 2.47 5.25 10.03
C ILE A 77 3.65 6.20 10.18
N SER A 78 4.84 5.70 9.86
CA SER A 78 6.09 6.44 9.91
C SER A 78 6.96 6.09 8.71
N THR A 79 7.56 7.11 8.11
CA THR A 79 8.32 7.05 6.87
C THR A 79 9.64 7.81 7.07
N GLY A 80 10.77 7.15 6.86
CA GLY A 80 12.08 7.79 7.08
C GLY A 80 13.24 6.81 7.07
N GLY A 81 14.43 7.28 6.71
CA GLY A 81 15.66 6.47 6.70
C GLY A 81 15.59 5.21 5.82
N GLY A 82 14.83 5.25 4.72
CA GLY A 82 14.60 4.09 3.85
C GLY A 82 13.66 3.02 4.43
N ARG A 83 12.97 3.30 5.54
CA ARG A 83 12.06 2.37 6.22
C ARG A 83 10.63 2.89 6.27
N VAL A 84 9.71 1.94 6.42
CA VAL A 84 8.32 2.18 6.81
C VAL A 84 8.07 1.47 8.13
N GLY A 85 7.61 2.23 9.13
CA GLY A 85 7.08 1.70 10.38
C GLY A 85 5.57 1.83 10.40
N LEU A 86 4.87 0.74 10.70
CA LEU A 86 3.41 0.67 10.73
C LEU A 86 2.94 -0.02 12.02
N ALA A 87 2.02 0.60 12.75
CA ALA A 87 1.36 -0.02 13.91
C ALA A 87 -0.15 0.16 13.82
N TYR A 88 -0.87 -0.93 14.07
CA TYR A 88 -2.33 -0.95 14.20
C TYR A 88 -2.70 -1.06 15.69
N ASP A 89 -3.88 -0.59 16.10
CA ASP A 89 -4.35 -0.76 17.50
C ASP A 89 -4.21 -2.21 17.98
N ALA A 90 -3.56 -2.39 19.13
CA ALA A 90 -3.34 -3.68 19.80
C ALA A 90 -2.68 -4.78 18.94
N LYS A 91 -1.90 -4.43 17.91
CA LYS A 91 -1.07 -5.38 17.14
C LYS A 91 0.42 -5.06 17.28
N THR A 92 1.26 -6.09 17.16
CA THR A 92 2.73 -5.94 17.10
C THR A 92 3.10 -4.97 15.98
N PRO A 93 3.92 -3.92 16.24
CA PRO A 93 4.39 -3.04 15.19
C PRO A 93 5.20 -3.77 14.10
N ILE A 94 5.19 -3.20 12.89
CA ILE A 94 5.92 -3.65 11.72
C ILE A 94 6.97 -2.57 11.41
N VAL A 95 8.22 -2.96 11.16
CA VAL A 95 9.26 -2.03 10.67
C VAL A 95 10.02 -2.72 9.54
N VAL A 96 9.85 -2.22 8.32
CA VAL A 96 10.30 -2.85 7.07
C VAL A 96 11.13 -1.89 6.22
N TRP A 97 12.13 -2.42 5.52
CA TRP A 97 12.97 -1.66 4.58
C TRP A 97 12.30 -1.58 3.20
N ILE A 98 12.32 -0.38 2.60
CA ILE A 98 11.77 -0.16 1.25
C ILE A 98 12.65 -0.87 0.23
N GLY A 99 12.06 -1.82 -0.51
CA GLY A 99 12.76 -2.63 -1.51
C GLY A 99 13.74 -3.65 -0.92
N GLY A 100 13.76 -3.84 0.40
CA GLY A 100 14.54 -4.90 1.06
C GLY A 100 13.80 -6.25 1.09
N ASP A 101 14.47 -7.26 1.64
CA ASP A 101 13.89 -8.59 1.83
C ASP A 101 12.66 -8.56 2.77
N PRO A 102 11.69 -9.47 2.59
CA PRO A 102 10.56 -9.60 3.50
C PRO A 102 11.01 -9.94 4.93
N ILE A 103 10.30 -9.41 5.93
CA ILE A 103 10.47 -9.81 7.33
C ILE A 103 9.33 -10.73 7.75
N THR A 104 9.61 -11.72 8.60
CA THR A 104 8.56 -12.51 9.24
C THR A 104 7.92 -11.70 10.38
N TRP A 105 6.63 -11.37 10.24
CA TRP A 105 5.82 -10.67 11.24
C TRP A 105 4.75 -11.60 11.81
N LYS A 106 4.77 -11.77 13.14
CA LYS A 106 3.83 -12.60 13.89
C LYS A 106 2.76 -11.73 14.54
N LEU A 107 1.53 -11.85 14.06
CA LEU A 107 0.36 -11.20 14.64
C LEU A 107 -0.19 -11.99 15.83
N ILE A 108 -0.41 -13.30 15.63
CA ILE A 108 -0.76 -14.30 16.66
C ILE A 108 -0.12 -15.64 16.24
N PRO A 109 -0.07 -16.70 17.10
CA PRO A 109 0.55 -17.98 16.76
C PRO A 109 0.11 -18.57 15.40
N GLU A 110 -1.16 -18.41 15.03
CA GLU A 110 -1.72 -18.93 13.78
C GLU A 110 -1.65 -17.94 12.60
N LEU A 111 -1.24 -16.68 12.83
CA LEU A 111 -1.15 -15.64 11.79
C LEU A 111 0.27 -15.08 11.78
N VAL A 112 1.12 -15.75 11.03
CA VAL A 112 2.47 -15.32 10.66
C VAL A 112 2.42 -14.90 9.20
N PHE A 113 3.09 -13.80 8.87
CA PHE A 113 3.17 -13.27 7.51
C PHE A 113 4.61 -12.87 7.19
N ASP A 114 5.05 -13.16 5.98
CA ASP A 114 6.20 -12.46 5.40
C ASP A 114 5.73 -11.11 4.87
N VAL A 115 6.31 -10.03 5.37
CA VAL A 115 5.91 -8.65 5.12
C VAL A 115 7.01 -7.91 4.38
N SER A 116 6.68 -7.43 3.19
CA SER A 116 7.56 -6.62 2.34
C SER A 116 6.92 -5.26 2.07
N VAL A 117 7.73 -4.26 1.70
CA VAL A 117 7.23 -2.93 1.37
C VAL A 117 7.92 -2.35 0.12
N LYS A 118 7.10 -1.74 -0.74
CA LYS A 118 7.55 -0.93 -1.87
C LYS A 118 7.02 0.49 -1.71
N ALA A 119 7.78 1.48 -2.14
CA ALA A 119 7.35 2.86 -2.21
C ALA A 119 7.53 3.36 -3.65
N ASP A 120 6.51 4.00 -4.19
CA ASP A 120 6.47 4.54 -5.55
C ASP A 120 5.45 5.68 -5.61
N GLY A 121 5.74 6.77 -6.31
CA GLY A 121 4.76 7.83 -6.58
C GLY A 121 4.02 8.40 -5.35
N GLY A 122 4.66 8.48 -4.19
CA GLY A 122 4.02 8.94 -2.93
C GLY A 122 3.10 7.90 -2.26
N THR A 123 2.97 6.72 -2.87
CA THR A 123 2.28 5.55 -2.34
C THR A 123 3.27 4.61 -1.66
N VAL A 124 2.86 4.04 -0.53
CA VAL A 124 3.57 2.96 0.17
C VAL A 124 2.69 1.71 0.13
N ALA A 125 3.18 0.63 -0.47
CA ALA A 125 2.49 -0.64 -0.59
C ALA A 125 3.14 -1.70 0.30
N LEU A 126 2.43 -2.15 1.34
CA LEU A 126 2.83 -3.31 2.15
C LEU A 126 2.14 -4.56 1.61
N THR A 127 2.93 -5.60 1.33
CA THR A 127 2.42 -6.94 0.98
C THR A 127 2.72 -7.89 2.13
N PHE A 128 1.66 -8.55 2.62
CA PHE A 128 1.65 -9.54 3.69
C PHE A 128 1.30 -10.89 3.07
N ARG A 129 2.23 -11.85 3.11
CA ARG A 129 2.03 -13.21 2.58
C ARG A 129 2.01 -14.20 3.73
N GLY A 130 0.89 -14.91 3.90
CA GLY A 130 0.78 -16.06 4.80
C GLY A 130 0.43 -17.33 4.03
N ASP A 131 0.35 -18.46 4.73
CA ASP A 131 0.15 -19.79 4.13
C ASP A 131 -1.08 -19.90 3.21
N ASP A 132 -2.16 -19.21 3.56
CA ASP A 132 -3.48 -19.34 2.94
C ASP A 132 -3.96 -18.05 2.25
N SER A 133 -3.21 -16.96 2.31
CA SER A 133 -3.62 -15.66 1.76
C SER A 133 -2.47 -14.69 1.53
N GLU A 134 -2.61 -13.83 0.53
CA GLU A 134 -1.79 -12.63 0.34
C GLU A 134 -2.67 -11.38 0.44
N ARG A 135 -2.26 -10.42 1.27
CA ARG A 135 -2.85 -9.08 1.34
C ARG A 135 -1.86 -8.04 0.85
N THR A 136 -2.29 -7.15 -0.03
CA THR A 136 -1.58 -5.90 -0.31
C THR A 136 -2.41 -4.70 0.17
N SER A 137 -1.83 -3.88 1.05
CA SER A 137 -2.39 -2.60 1.50
C SER A 137 -1.58 -1.45 0.92
N LYS A 138 -2.22 -0.60 0.12
CA LYS A 138 -1.60 0.59 -0.51
C LYS A 138 -2.04 1.86 0.21
N TYR A 139 -1.09 2.51 0.86
CA TYR A 139 -1.26 3.75 1.61
C TYR A 139 -0.80 4.95 0.79
N HIS A 140 -1.61 6.00 0.72
CA HIS A 140 -1.22 7.30 0.17
C HIS A 140 -1.89 8.44 0.96
N THR A 141 -1.34 9.65 0.88
CA THR A 141 -1.90 10.82 1.57
C THR A 141 -2.75 11.66 0.63
N VAL A 142 -3.94 12.08 1.08
CA VAL A 142 -4.83 13.01 0.38
C VAL A 142 -5.09 14.20 1.29
N GLY A 143 -4.47 15.34 1.00
CA GLY A 143 -4.46 16.49 1.93
C GLY A 143 -3.68 16.14 3.19
N GLN A 144 -4.39 15.98 4.31
CA GLN A 144 -3.81 15.44 5.56
C GLN A 144 -4.23 13.99 5.84
N ASP A 145 -5.21 13.44 5.13
CA ASP A 145 -5.80 12.13 5.41
C ASP A 145 -4.96 10.99 4.82
N LEU A 146 -5.00 9.83 5.48
CA LEU A 146 -4.38 8.59 4.99
C LEU A 146 -5.45 7.73 4.32
N VAL A 147 -5.23 7.34 3.07
CA VAL A 147 -6.13 6.44 2.34
C VAL A 147 -5.44 5.09 2.12
N GLU A 148 -6.04 4.04 2.66
CA GLU A 148 -5.65 2.64 2.48
C GLU A 148 -6.56 1.97 1.46
N ASN A 149 -5.99 1.50 0.36
CA ASN A 149 -6.67 0.57 -0.55
C ASN A 149 -6.13 -0.83 -0.30
N THR A 150 -6.99 -1.75 0.15
CA THR A 150 -6.61 -3.13 0.46
C THR A 150 -7.12 -4.08 -0.62
N THR A 151 -6.29 -5.06 -0.97
CA THR A 151 -6.69 -6.25 -1.74
C THR A 151 -6.22 -7.49 -0.99
N ILE A 152 -7.10 -8.48 -0.80
CA ILE A 152 -6.76 -9.80 -0.23
C ILE A 152 -7.13 -10.88 -1.23
N ILE A 153 -6.18 -11.75 -1.53
CA ILE A 153 -6.32 -12.92 -2.42
C ILE A 153 -6.09 -14.17 -1.57
N SER A 154 -6.93 -15.20 -1.77
CA SER A 154 -6.78 -16.51 -1.12
C SER A 154 -7.35 -17.59 -2.04
N PRO A 155 -6.74 -18.78 -2.13
CA PRO A 155 -7.33 -19.93 -2.82
C PRO A 155 -8.68 -20.38 -2.23
N LEU A 156 -9.02 -19.93 -1.01
CA LEU A 156 -10.28 -20.23 -0.33
C LEU A 156 -11.40 -19.24 -0.69
N LEU A 157 -11.13 -18.19 -1.45
CA LEU A 157 -12.10 -17.17 -1.86
C LEU A 157 -12.40 -17.30 -3.36
N SER A 158 -13.68 -17.25 -3.72
CA SER A 158 -14.13 -17.27 -5.12
C SER A 158 -13.75 -16.00 -5.90
N THR A 159 -13.53 -14.88 -5.21
CA THR A 159 -13.08 -13.60 -5.76
C THR A 159 -12.18 -12.88 -4.76
N PRO A 160 -11.24 -12.01 -5.21
CA PRO A 160 -10.47 -11.16 -4.31
C PRO A 160 -11.37 -10.25 -3.47
N ILE A 161 -10.99 -10.04 -2.21
CA ILE A 161 -11.56 -9.01 -1.34
C ILE A 161 -10.88 -7.69 -1.69
N VAL A 162 -11.66 -6.66 -2.00
CA VAL A 162 -11.16 -5.30 -2.26
C VAL A 162 -11.99 -4.30 -1.45
N TYR A 163 -11.34 -3.38 -0.75
CA TYR A 163 -11.99 -2.30 -0.02
C TYR A 163 -11.05 -1.11 0.20
N LYS A 164 -11.64 0.07 0.45
CA LYS A 164 -10.96 1.33 0.77
C LYS A 164 -11.28 1.77 2.20
N GLN A 165 -10.26 2.13 2.97
CA GLN A 165 -10.41 2.83 4.25
C GLN A 165 -9.76 4.22 4.17
N VAL A 166 -10.39 5.21 4.80
CA VAL A 166 -9.90 6.58 4.93
C VAL A 166 -9.71 6.85 6.42
N PHE A 167 -8.58 7.42 6.79
CA PHE A 167 -8.26 7.74 8.18
C PHE A 167 -7.87 9.22 8.30
N LYS A 168 -8.52 9.94 9.24
CA LYS A 168 -8.19 11.34 9.55
C LYS A 168 -6.92 11.39 10.39
N LYS A 169 -6.04 12.36 10.11
CA LYS A 169 -4.86 12.59 10.94
C LYS A 169 -5.26 13.17 12.29
N THR A 170 -4.72 12.62 13.38
CA THR A 170 -4.94 13.10 14.76
C THR A 170 -3.65 13.55 15.45
N SER A 171 -2.47 13.12 14.97
CA SER A 171 -1.14 13.61 15.39
C SER A 171 -0.09 13.37 14.32
#